data_AF-A0A851S095-F1
#
_entry.id   AF-A0A851S095-F1
#
_cell.length_a   1.000
_cell.length_b   1.000
_cell.length_c   1.000
_cell.angle_alpha   90.00
_cell.angle_beta   90.00
_cell.angle_gamma   90.00
#
_symmetry.space_group_name_H-M   'P 1'
#
loop_
_entity.id
_entity.type
_entity.pdbx_description
1 polymer ?
#
loop_
_entity_poly.entity_id
_entity_poly.type
_entity_poly.pdbx_seq_one_letter_code
_entity_poly.pdbx_strand_id
1 'polypeptide(L)' 'SYGGYVPQFNFRFGNTYGRITHNLLRDPTVSKSPCSLLAPLDNKENLHEFHYRIEH' A
#
# COMPACT_ATOMS: atom_id res chain seq x y z
N SER A 1 42.21 1.60 20.64
CA SER A 1 41.71 1.00 19.38
C SER A 1 40.22 0.79 19.54
N TYR A 2 39.39 1.65 18.94
CA TYR A 2 37.93 1.52 19.01
C TYR A 2 37.47 0.79 17.74
N GLY A 3 37.51 -0.54 17.78
CA GLY A 3 36.87 -1.38 16.77
C GLY A 3 35.37 -1.31 17.02
N GLY A 4 34.71 -0.31 16.45
CA GLY A 4 33.25 -0.15 16.58
C GLY A 4 32.54 -1.42 16.13
N TYR A 5 31.81 -2.05 17.05
CA TYR A 5 30.86 -3.09 16.73
C TYR A 5 29.70 -2.46 15.95
N VAL A 6 29.65 -2.71 14.65
CA VAL A 6 28.45 -2.46 13.85
C VAL A 6 27.60 -3.73 13.98
N PRO A 7 26.46 -3.72 14.69
CA PRO A 7 25.54 -4.85 14.68
C PRO A 7 25.11 -5.09 13.23
N GLN A 8 25.71 -6.10 12.61
CA GLN A 8 25.43 -6.43 11.23
C GLN A 8 24.03 -7.00 11.16
N PHE A 9 23.26 -6.37 10.28
CA PHE A 9 22.04 -6.89 9.69
C PHE A 9 20.90 -7.08 10.69
N ASN A 10 20.04 -6.06 10.81
CA ASN A 10 18.68 -6.27 11.26
C ASN A 10 18.12 -7.43 10.44
N PHE A 11 17.99 -8.58 11.08
CA PHE A 11 17.47 -9.81 10.53
C PHE A 11 16.04 -9.53 10.09
N ARG A 12 15.86 -9.05 8.85
CA ARG A 12 14.53 -8.71 8.33
C ARG A 12 13.88 -10.01 7.86
N PHE A 13 13.58 -10.87 8.83
CA PHE A 13 12.70 -11.99 8.60
C PHE A 13 11.30 -11.43 8.43
N GLY A 14 10.81 -11.44 7.19
CA GLY A 14 9.52 -10.88 6.85
C GLY A 14 9.52 -10.31 5.43
N ASN A 15 8.38 -10.44 4.75
CA ASN A 15 8.16 -9.74 3.50
C ASN A 15 8.14 -8.23 3.78
N THR A 16 8.74 -7.43 2.89
CA THR A 16 8.62 -5.97 2.99
C THR A 16 7.17 -5.55 2.87
N TYR A 17 6.81 -4.38 3.40
CA TYR A 17 5.48 -3.80 3.22
C TYR A 17 5.06 -3.83 1.75
N GLY A 18 5.94 -3.42 0.83
CA GLY A 18 5.68 -3.47 -0.61
C GLY A 18 5.39 -4.87 -1.17
N ARG A 19 6.07 -5.91 -0.68
CA ARG A 19 5.83 -7.30 -1.13
C ARG A 19 4.54 -7.86 -0.54
N ILE A 20 4.24 -7.54 0.71
CA ILE A 20 2.98 -7.94 1.37
C ILE A 20 1.80 -7.27 0.68
N THR A 21 1.84 -5.94 0.50
CA THR A 21 0.75 -5.20 -0.14
C THR A 21 0.59 -5.59 -1.60
N HIS A 22 1.68 -5.80 -2.35
CA HIS A 22 1.59 -6.30 -3.73
C HIS A 22 0.89 -7.66 -3.79
N ASN A 23 1.25 -8.61 -2.92
CA ASN A 23 0.62 -9.93 -2.91
C ASN A 23 -0.86 -9.86 -2.52
N LEU A 24 -1.19 -9.12 -1.46
CA LEU A 24 -2.58 -8.88 -1.04
C LEU A 24 -3.40 -8.22 -2.15
N LEU A 25 -2.81 -7.26 -2.87
CA LEU A 25 -3.44 -6.57 -3.98
C LEU A 25 -3.56 -7.44 -5.25
N ARG A 26 -2.89 -8.59 -5.33
CA ARG A 26 -2.97 -9.50 -6.48
C ARG A 26 -3.72 -10.78 -6.19
N ASP A 27 -4.13 -11.00 -4.94
CA ASP A 27 -4.89 -12.15 -4.53
C ASP A 27 -6.35 -12.03 -5.01
N PRO A 28 -6.84 -12.96 -5.87
CA PRO A 28 -8.22 -12.91 -6.36
C PRO A 28 -9.26 -13.29 -5.31
N THR A 29 -8.85 -13.88 -4.19
CA THR A 29 -9.74 -14.26 -3.08
C THR A 29 -10.01 -13.10 -2.12
N VAL A 30 -9.21 -12.03 -2.22
CA VAL A 30 -9.33 -10.84 -1.38
C VAL A 30 -10.28 -9.87 -2.06
N SER A 31 -11.37 -9.52 -1.37
CA SER A 31 -12.30 -8.49 -1.84
C SER A 31 -11.56 -7.18 -2.07
N LYS A 32 -11.60 -6.68 -3.30
CA LYS A 32 -11.02 -5.40 -3.66
C LYS A 32 -12.05 -4.30 -3.55
N SER A 33 -11.58 -3.07 -3.35
CA SER A 33 -12.42 -1.91 -3.57
C SER A 33 -12.91 -1.91 -5.02
N PRO A 34 -14.19 -1.56 -5.27
CA PRO A 34 -14.73 -1.48 -6.63
C PRO A 34 -14.11 -0.33 -7.44
N CYS A 35 -13.43 0.62 -6.77
CA CYS A 35 -12.77 1.76 -7.36
C CYS A 35 -11.32 1.86 -6.88
N SER A 36 -10.48 2.57 -7.65
CA SER A 36 -9.10 2.86 -7.25
C SER A 36 -9.10 3.99 -6.21
N LEU A 37 -8.56 3.72 -5.01
CA LEU A 37 -8.38 4.74 -3.96
C LEU A 37 -7.28 5.75 -4.29
N LEU A 38 -6.41 5.42 -5.25
CA LEU A 38 -5.31 6.27 -5.71
C LEU A 38 -5.56 6.77 -7.13
N ALA A 39 -6.83 6.81 -7.57
CA ALA A 39 -7.17 7.44 -8.84
C ALA A 39 -6.74 8.92 -8.79
N PRO A 40 -6.18 9.46 -9.89
CA PRO A 40 -5.92 10.89 -9.97
C PRO A 40 -7.22 11.67 -9.72
N LEU A 41 -7.19 12.56 -8.73
CA LEU A 41 -8.33 13.38 -8.32
C LEU A 41 -8.31 14.78 -8.97
N ASP A 42 -7.44 15.00 -9.94
CA ASP A 42 -7.38 16.24 -10.73
C ASP A 42 -8.57 16.35 -11.72
N ASN A 43 -9.18 15.21 -12.09
CA ASN A 43 -10.38 15.23 -12.92
C ASN A 43 -11.65 15.31 -12.06
N LYS A 44 -12.60 16.12 -12.52
CA LYS A 44 -13.86 16.40 -11.81
C LYS A 44 -14.76 15.16 -11.68
N GLU A 45 -14.63 14.21 -12.61
CA GLU A 45 -15.42 12.98 -12.62
C GLU A 45 -15.05 12.05 -11.46
N ASN A 46 -13.75 11.77 -11.27
CA ASN A 46 -13.24 10.98 -10.16
C ASN A 46 -13.50 11.65 -8.81
N LEU A 47 -13.40 12.99 -8.74
CA LEU A 47 -13.76 13.73 -7.54
C LEU A 47 -15.22 13.54 -7.17
N HIS A 48 -16.13 13.72 -8.14
CA HIS A 48 -17.56 13.58 -7.91
C HIS A 48 -17.92 12.14 -7.51
N GLU A 49 -17.36 11.14 -8.20
CA GLU A 49 -17.52 9.73 -7.84
C GLU A 49 -17.00 9.43 -6.42
N PHE A 50 -15.84 9.97 -6.05
CA PHE A 50 -15.31 9.82 -4.70
C PHE A 50 -16.24 10.42 -3.65
N HIS A 51 -16.71 11.65 -3.86
CA HIS A 51 -17.63 12.33 -2.94
C HIS A 51 -18.96 11.57 -2.78
N TYR A 52 -19.58 11.15 -3.89
CA TYR A 52 -20.83 10.39 -3.87
C TYR A 52 -20.74 9.13 -2.99
N ARG A 53 -19.59 8.45 -3.03
CA ARG A 53 -19.31 7.21 -2.29
C ARG A 53 -18.96 7.40 -0.81
N ILE A 54 -18.53 8.59 -0.40
CA ILE A 54 -18.30 8.89 1.02
C ILE A 54 -19.62 9.29 1.70
N GLU A 55 -20.52 9.92 0.96
CA GLU A 55 -21.78 10.44 1.48
C GLU A 55 -22.92 9.40 1.54
N HIS A 56 -22.80 8.26 0.83
CA HIS A 56 -23.78 7.16 0.77
C HIS A 56 -23.12 5.80 1.03
#